data_AF-A0A2A2IKU4-F1
#
_entry.id   AF-A0A2A2IKU4-F1
#
_cell.length_a   1.000
_cell.length_b   1.000
_cell.length_c   1.000
_cell.angle_alpha   90.00
_cell.angle_beta   90.00
_cell.angle_gamma   90.00
#
_symmetry.space_group_name_H-M   'P 1'
#
loop_
_entity.id
_entity.type
_entity.pdbx_description
1 polymer ?
#
loop_
_entity_poly.entity_id
_entity_poly.type
_entity_poly.pdbx_seq_one_letter_code
_entity_poly.pdbx_strand_id
1 'polypeptide(L)'
;EGGKINDVTKEDIVEVIELGGEEWLWYHPHKIDVAIIRGTTADEDGNVTMDGEIGTGEALAIAEAAKACGGIVIVQVKDVAAKNTLDPRDVKIPGVIVDYVVKADEADHMMTWDYAYNPAFNGDVKVPLDSVAPLKLNNRKIIARRCAMELIPDAVVNLGIGMPEGVSVVAAEEGIDSMVLTTEAGTIGGVPAGGLSFGAATNASVILDQPYQ
;
A
#
# COMPACT_ATOMS: atom_id res chain seq x y z
N GLU A 1 25.24 9.54 -6.44
CA GLU A 1 24.44 10.68 -5.93
C GLU A 1 23.86 10.42 -4.54
N GLY A 2 23.72 9.17 -4.07
CA GLY A 2 23.35 8.89 -2.67
C GLY A 2 21.93 9.36 -2.31
N GLY A 3 20.99 9.29 -3.24
CA GLY A 3 19.60 9.72 -3.05
C GLY A 3 19.34 11.23 -3.20
N LYS A 4 20.36 12.03 -3.52
CA LYS A 4 20.22 13.49 -3.71
C LYS A 4 19.51 13.78 -5.04
N ILE A 5 18.39 14.51 -4.98
CA ILE A 5 17.55 14.81 -6.16
C ILE A 5 18.08 16.02 -6.96
N ASN A 6 18.88 16.90 -6.35
CA ASN A 6 19.39 18.11 -6.99
C ASN A 6 20.75 18.56 -6.42
N ASP A 7 21.34 19.58 -7.06
CA ASP A 7 22.66 20.08 -6.71
C ASP A 7 22.72 20.89 -5.40
N VAL A 8 21.61 21.35 -4.82
CA VAL A 8 21.68 22.11 -3.55
C VAL A 8 21.81 21.20 -2.33
N THR A 9 21.31 19.96 -2.40
CA THR A 9 21.47 18.98 -1.33
C THR A 9 22.91 18.48 -1.29
N LYS A 10 23.64 18.80 -0.21
CA LYS A 10 25.06 18.43 -0.06
C LYS A 10 25.32 17.34 0.96
N GLU A 11 24.49 17.25 2.00
CA GLU A 11 24.61 16.23 3.07
C GLU A 11 24.55 14.80 2.52
N ASP A 12 25.43 13.93 2.99
CA ASP A 12 25.41 12.51 2.69
C ASP A 12 24.55 11.77 3.71
N ILE A 13 23.53 11.06 3.22
CA ILE A 13 22.57 10.29 4.03
C ILE A 13 22.65 8.78 3.77
N VAL A 14 23.55 8.37 2.89
CA VAL A 14 23.82 6.96 2.54
C VAL A 14 25.33 6.76 2.43
N GLU A 15 25.84 5.73 3.08
CA GLU A 15 27.24 5.30 3.01
C GLU A 15 27.37 3.90 2.43
N VAL A 16 28.45 3.63 1.67
CA VAL A 16 28.81 2.25 1.30
C VAL A 16 29.66 1.68 2.43
N ILE A 17 29.23 0.55 2.98
CA ILE A 17 29.96 -0.17 4.03
C ILE A 17 30.30 -1.58 3.53
N GLU A 18 31.30 -2.22 4.13
CA GLU A 18 31.62 -3.63 3.87
C GLU A 18 31.16 -4.49 5.05
N LEU A 19 30.34 -5.50 4.77
CA LEU A 19 29.86 -6.44 5.76
C LEU A 19 29.90 -7.86 5.17
N GLY A 20 30.65 -8.76 5.81
CA GLY A 20 30.77 -10.14 5.33
C GLY A 20 31.52 -10.30 4.00
N GLY A 21 32.32 -9.30 3.59
CA GLY A 21 33.02 -9.30 2.30
C GLY A 21 32.17 -8.84 1.12
N GLU A 22 30.98 -8.29 1.38
CA GLU A 22 30.10 -7.69 0.39
C GLU A 22 29.86 -6.21 0.70
N GLU A 23 29.60 -5.42 -0.35
CA GLU A 23 29.22 -4.02 -0.21
C GLU A 23 27.73 -3.89 0.14
N TRP A 24 27.44 -3.03 1.10
CA TRP A 24 26.08 -2.67 1.53
C TRP A 24 25.90 -1.17 1.53
N LEU A 25 24.66 -0.71 1.35
CA LEU A 25 24.28 0.69 1.54
C LEU A 25 23.69 0.86 2.94
N TRP A 26 24.36 1.66 3.76
CA TRP A 26 23.84 2.09 5.06
C TRP A 26 23.07 3.41 4.89
N TYR A 27 21.75 3.35 5.07
CA TYR A 27 20.88 4.52 5.10
C TYR A 27 20.83 5.09 6.52
N HIS A 28 21.16 6.37 6.67
CA HIS A 28 21.20 7.01 7.99
C HIS A 28 19.78 7.16 8.58
N PRO A 29 19.58 6.85 9.87
CA PRO A 29 18.30 7.10 10.52
C PRO A 29 18.04 8.61 10.61
N HIS A 30 16.78 9.01 10.43
CA HIS A 30 16.35 10.40 10.50
C HIS A 30 15.40 10.64 11.68
N LYS A 31 15.48 11.83 12.27
CA LYS A 31 14.54 12.25 13.30
C LYS A 31 13.17 12.53 12.68
N ILE A 32 12.12 12.03 13.30
CA ILE A 32 10.73 12.30 12.91
C ILE A 32 10.05 13.05 14.05
N ASP A 33 9.77 14.34 13.84
CA ASP A 33 9.11 15.20 14.84
C ASP A 33 7.59 15.02 14.85
N VAL A 34 7.00 14.73 13.69
CA VAL A 34 5.54 14.60 13.52
C VAL A 34 5.24 13.49 12.52
N ALA A 35 4.40 12.54 12.93
CA ALA A 35 3.75 11.57 12.07
C ALA A 35 2.31 12.02 11.78
N ILE A 36 1.96 12.08 10.49
CA ILE A 36 0.58 12.28 10.04
C ILE A 36 0.17 11.01 9.32
N ILE A 37 -0.77 10.29 9.92
CA ILE A 37 -1.24 8.99 9.45
C ILE A 37 -2.76 8.98 9.34
N ARG A 38 -3.30 7.91 8.76
CA ARG A 38 -4.73 7.73 8.52
C ARG A 38 -5.19 6.36 9.00
N GLY A 39 -6.45 6.26 9.42
CA GLY A 39 -7.18 5.00 9.57
C GLY A 39 -8.68 5.19 9.39
N THR A 40 -9.46 4.13 9.55
CA THR A 40 -10.92 4.15 9.36
C THR A 40 -11.62 4.74 10.58
N THR A 41 -11.40 4.12 11.74
CA THR A 41 -12.16 4.40 12.96
C THR A 41 -11.22 4.45 14.14
N ALA A 42 -11.27 5.53 14.93
CA ALA A 42 -10.63 5.59 16.23
C ALA A 42 -11.66 5.39 17.35
N ASP A 43 -11.30 4.73 18.45
CA ASP A 43 -12.07 4.83 19.69
C ASP A 43 -11.64 6.06 20.53
N GLU A 44 -12.37 6.32 21.62
CA GLU A 44 -12.06 7.42 22.55
C GLU A 44 -10.71 7.27 23.28
N ASP A 45 -10.09 6.07 23.26
CA ASP A 45 -8.74 5.83 23.77
C ASP A 45 -7.65 5.99 22.68
N GLY A 46 -8.05 6.29 21.44
CA GLY A 46 -7.16 6.49 20.30
C GLY A 46 -6.75 5.21 19.58
N ASN A 47 -7.30 4.04 19.92
CA ASN A 47 -7.03 2.82 19.15
C ASN A 47 -7.69 2.93 17.78
N VAL A 48 -6.97 2.53 16.72
CA VAL A 48 -7.43 2.75 15.33
C VAL A 48 -7.53 1.44 14.56
N THR A 49 -8.67 1.22 13.91
CA THR A 49 -8.85 0.19 12.87
C THR A 49 -8.67 0.80 11.47
N MET A 50 -8.29 -0.02 10.50
CA MET A 50 -8.04 0.39 9.10
C MET A 50 -8.84 -0.47 8.10
N ASP A 51 -9.99 -0.97 8.53
CA ASP A 51 -10.88 -1.87 7.80
C ASP A 51 -11.53 -1.28 6.53
N GLY A 52 -11.70 0.04 6.45
CA GLY A 52 -12.21 0.75 5.26
C GLY A 52 -11.12 1.25 4.31
N GLU A 53 -9.84 0.96 4.59
CA GLU A 53 -8.70 1.37 3.78
C GLU A 53 -8.33 0.28 2.75
N ILE A 54 -7.60 0.64 1.68
CA ILE A 54 -7.08 -0.36 0.71
C ILE A 54 -5.99 -1.27 1.32
N GLY A 55 -5.48 -0.87 2.48
CA GLY A 55 -4.38 -1.49 3.21
C GLY A 55 -3.90 -0.58 4.32
N THR A 56 -3.01 -1.11 5.15
CA THR A 56 -2.43 -0.44 6.33
C THR A 56 -1.17 0.38 6.01
N GLY A 57 -0.52 0.07 4.88
CA GLY A 57 0.74 0.71 4.46
C GLY A 57 1.79 0.63 5.57
N GLU A 58 2.43 1.76 5.85
CA GLU A 58 3.43 1.92 6.90
C GLU A 58 2.90 2.64 8.15
N ALA A 59 1.58 2.76 8.33
CA ALA A 59 0.99 3.66 9.34
C ALA A 59 1.48 3.39 10.77
N LEU A 60 1.56 2.11 11.17
CA LEU A 60 2.11 1.72 12.47
C LEU A 60 3.61 2.05 12.58
N ALA A 61 4.40 1.67 11.57
CA ALA A 61 5.84 1.91 11.56
C ALA A 61 6.17 3.41 11.62
N ILE A 62 5.41 4.25 10.92
CA ILE A 62 5.53 5.72 10.97
C ILE A 62 5.22 6.24 12.37
N ALA A 63 4.13 5.76 12.99
CA ALA A 63 3.74 6.17 14.34
C ALA A 63 4.83 5.80 15.37
N GLU A 64 5.31 4.56 15.33
CA GLU A 64 6.36 4.07 16.22
C GLU A 64 7.68 4.82 16.02
N ALA A 65 8.08 5.08 14.78
CA ALA A 65 9.30 5.81 14.47
C ALA A 65 9.24 7.27 14.98
N ALA A 66 8.09 7.95 14.83
CA ALA A 66 7.88 9.27 15.42
C ALA A 66 7.98 9.23 16.95
N LYS A 67 7.33 8.26 17.60
CA LYS A 67 7.41 8.12 19.07
C LYS A 67 8.80 7.78 19.56
N ALA A 68 9.54 6.93 18.86
CA ALA A 68 10.93 6.61 19.17
C ALA A 68 11.83 7.86 19.09
N CYS A 69 11.48 8.84 18.25
CA CYS A 69 12.17 10.12 18.14
C CYS A 69 11.69 11.18 19.14
N GLY A 70 10.72 10.86 20.00
CA GLY A 70 10.07 11.83 20.90
C GLY A 70 9.13 12.81 20.19
N GLY A 71 8.73 12.49 18.95
CA GLY A 71 7.77 13.24 18.16
C GLY A 71 6.31 12.95 18.54
N ILE A 72 5.40 13.54 17.78
CA ILE A 72 3.95 13.37 17.96
C ILE A 72 3.30 12.61 16.80
N VAL A 73 2.16 11.99 17.06
CA VAL A 73 1.37 11.22 16.10
C VAL A 73 -0.04 11.82 16.00
N ILE A 74 -0.40 12.23 14.79
CA ILE A 74 -1.71 12.74 14.43
C ILE A 74 -2.35 11.74 13.49
N VAL A 75 -3.50 11.17 13.87
CA VAL A 75 -4.25 10.23 13.02
C VAL A 75 -5.55 10.87 12.54
N GLN A 76 -5.69 10.95 11.22
CA GLN A 76 -6.96 11.26 10.56
C GLN A 76 -7.83 10.01 10.51
N VAL A 77 -9.10 10.11 10.90
CA VAL A 77 -10.07 9.01 10.84
C VAL A 77 -11.39 9.44 10.22
N LYS A 78 -12.10 8.48 9.63
CA LYS A 78 -13.46 8.70 9.13
C LYS A 78 -14.46 8.81 10.28
N ASP A 79 -14.35 7.94 11.27
CA ASP A 79 -15.30 7.84 12.38
C ASP A 79 -14.63 7.75 13.75
N VAL A 80 -15.40 8.12 14.78
CA VAL A 80 -15.01 7.97 16.19
C VAL A 80 -16.04 7.07 16.87
N ALA A 81 -15.58 5.96 17.42
CA ALA A 81 -16.37 4.98 18.14
C ALA A 81 -16.23 5.18 19.66
N ALA A 82 -17.16 4.61 20.43
CA ALA A 82 -17.08 4.63 21.88
C ALA A 82 -15.87 3.79 22.37
N LYS A 83 -15.35 4.13 23.55
CA LYS A 83 -14.27 3.36 24.18
C LYS A 83 -14.60 1.86 24.29
N ASN A 84 -13.60 1.00 24.03
CA ASN A 84 -13.69 -0.46 24.13
C ASN A 84 -14.73 -1.13 23.21
N THR A 85 -15.10 -0.50 22.08
CA THR A 85 -16.03 -1.12 21.11
C THR A 85 -15.34 -1.68 19.87
N LEU A 86 -14.08 -1.33 19.63
CA LEU A 86 -13.29 -1.90 18.53
C LEU A 86 -12.83 -3.31 18.89
N ASP A 87 -12.82 -4.22 17.91
CA ASP A 87 -12.24 -5.55 18.10
C ASP A 87 -10.72 -5.41 18.24
N PRO A 88 -10.11 -5.83 19.36
CA PRO A 88 -8.68 -5.67 19.58
C PRO A 88 -7.82 -6.43 18.56
N ARG A 89 -8.37 -7.42 17.83
CA ARG A 89 -7.67 -8.14 16.77
C ARG A 89 -7.54 -7.32 15.48
N ASP A 90 -8.43 -6.34 15.30
CA ASP A 90 -8.51 -5.49 14.11
C ASP A 90 -7.85 -4.12 14.32
N VAL A 91 -7.49 -3.78 15.56
CA VAL A 91 -6.69 -2.58 15.88
C VAL A 91 -5.32 -2.68 15.23
N LYS A 92 -4.97 -1.68 14.41
CA LYS A 92 -3.69 -1.57 13.70
C LYS A 92 -2.74 -0.55 14.31
N ILE A 93 -3.29 0.50 14.92
CA ILE A 93 -2.49 1.52 15.62
C ILE A 93 -3.00 1.57 17.06
N PRO A 94 -2.16 1.26 18.06
CA PRO A 94 -2.56 1.30 19.45
C PRO A 94 -2.66 2.75 19.95
N GLY A 95 -3.72 3.08 20.69
CA GLY A 95 -3.97 4.45 21.13
C GLY A 95 -2.90 5.05 22.04
N VAL A 96 -2.11 4.19 22.72
CA VAL A 96 -0.99 4.62 23.57
C VAL A 96 0.09 5.41 22.82
N ILE A 97 0.19 5.23 21.49
CA ILE A 97 1.14 5.97 20.65
C ILE A 97 0.48 7.07 19.83
N VAL A 98 -0.81 7.36 20.02
CA VAL A 98 -1.55 8.41 19.31
C VAL A 98 -1.67 9.65 20.21
N ASP A 99 -1.30 10.83 19.70
CA ASP A 99 -1.47 12.09 20.46
C ASP A 99 -2.76 12.83 20.08
N TYR A 100 -3.13 12.78 18.80
CA TYR A 100 -4.29 13.50 18.28
C TYR A 100 -5.08 12.64 17.31
N VAL A 101 -6.39 12.60 17.51
CA VAL A 101 -7.35 12.02 16.55
C VAL A 101 -8.09 13.18 15.88
N VAL A 102 -8.12 13.17 14.55
CA VAL A 102 -8.82 14.16 13.73
C VAL A 102 -9.90 13.46 12.91
N LYS A 103 -11.18 13.72 13.22
CA LYS A 103 -12.28 13.24 12.38
C LYS A 103 -12.33 14.06 11.09
N ALA A 104 -12.18 13.39 9.95
CA ALA A 104 -12.26 13.99 8.62
C ALA A 104 -13.70 14.10 8.13
N ASP A 105 -13.94 15.07 7.24
CA ASP A 105 -15.14 15.09 6.42
C ASP A 105 -15.07 13.99 5.34
N GLU A 106 -16.21 13.49 4.88
CA GLU A 106 -16.26 12.36 3.92
C GLU A 106 -15.51 12.66 2.61
N ALA A 107 -15.53 13.93 2.16
CA ALA A 107 -14.81 14.37 0.96
C ALA A 107 -13.28 14.29 1.11
N ASP A 108 -12.76 14.33 2.33
CA ASP A 108 -11.33 14.28 2.65
C ASP A 108 -10.88 12.85 3.03
N HIS A 109 -11.77 11.85 2.91
CA HIS A 109 -11.52 10.45 3.27
C HIS A 109 -11.74 9.48 2.09
N MET A 110 -11.42 9.92 0.87
CA MET A 110 -11.45 9.07 -0.33
C MET A 110 -10.55 7.83 -0.15
N MET A 111 -11.03 6.65 -0.52
CA MET A 111 -10.29 5.38 -0.43
C MET A 111 -9.13 5.32 -1.45
N THR A 112 -9.37 5.78 -2.67
CA THR A 112 -8.36 5.99 -3.71
C THR A 112 -8.64 7.31 -4.42
N TRP A 113 -7.80 7.71 -5.39
CA TRP A 113 -8.07 8.93 -6.15
C TRP A 113 -9.25 8.79 -7.15
N ASP A 114 -9.70 7.57 -7.43
CA ASP A 114 -10.90 7.32 -8.26
C ASP A 114 -12.17 7.05 -7.45
N TYR A 115 -12.03 6.53 -6.22
CA TYR A 115 -13.17 6.00 -5.45
C TYR A 115 -13.24 6.59 -4.05
N ALA A 116 -14.42 7.12 -3.71
CA ALA A 116 -14.76 7.46 -2.32
C ALA A 116 -14.71 6.19 -1.44
N TYR A 117 -15.28 5.11 -1.95
CA TYR A 117 -15.24 3.80 -1.32
C TYR A 117 -15.45 2.69 -2.35
N ASN A 118 -14.73 1.58 -2.22
CA ASN A 118 -14.95 0.38 -3.02
C ASN A 118 -14.71 -0.88 -2.15
N PRO A 119 -15.77 -1.62 -1.77
CA PRO A 119 -15.67 -2.79 -0.89
C PRO A 119 -14.92 -3.98 -1.53
N ALA A 120 -14.61 -3.92 -2.82
CA ALA A 120 -13.76 -4.92 -3.47
C ALA A 120 -12.27 -4.75 -3.13
N PHE A 121 -11.85 -3.57 -2.67
CA PHE A 121 -10.45 -3.22 -2.43
C PHE A 121 -9.95 -3.53 -1.01
N ASN A 122 -10.84 -3.56 -0.02
CA ASN A 122 -10.53 -3.94 1.36
C ASN A 122 -10.93 -5.39 1.69
N GLY A 123 -11.55 -6.10 0.75
CA GLY A 123 -11.95 -7.49 0.89
C GLY A 123 -13.35 -7.73 1.48
N ASP A 124 -14.15 -6.68 1.71
CA ASP A 124 -15.54 -6.81 2.17
C ASP A 124 -16.41 -7.61 1.20
N VAL A 125 -16.14 -7.48 -0.11
CA VAL A 125 -16.88 -8.15 -1.17
C VAL A 125 -15.92 -8.78 -2.16
N LYS A 126 -16.24 -10.01 -2.60
CA LYS A 126 -15.62 -10.63 -3.78
C LYS A 126 -16.47 -10.45 -5.01
N VAL A 127 -15.84 -10.10 -6.13
CA VAL A 127 -16.51 -9.90 -7.44
C VAL A 127 -16.10 -10.99 -8.44
N PRO A 128 -16.96 -11.36 -9.40
CA PRO A 128 -16.57 -12.30 -10.46
C PRO A 128 -15.36 -11.79 -11.27
N LEU A 129 -14.36 -12.64 -11.52
CA LEU A 129 -13.14 -12.26 -12.24
C LEU A 129 -13.38 -12.00 -13.74
N ASP A 130 -14.45 -12.55 -14.29
CA ASP A 130 -14.84 -12.45 -15.71
C ASP A 130 -15.23 -11.01 -16.15
N SER A 131 -15.16 -10.04 -15.23
CA SER A 131 -15.47 -8.64 -15.49
C SER A 131 -14.29 -7.79 -15.98
N VAL A 132 -13.06 -8.33 -16.04
CA VAL A 132 -11.90 -7.56 -16.50
C VAL A 132 -11.99 -7.35 -18.01
N ALA A 133 -12.27 -6.11 -18.41
CA ALA A 133 -12.38 -5.76 -19.83
C ALA A 133 -11.01 -5.93 -20.55
N PRO A 134 -10.96 -6.65 -21.69
CA PRO A 134 -9.74 -6.74 -22.49
C PRO A 134 -9.23 -5.37 -22.92
N LEU A 135 -7.90 -5.22 -22.98
CA LEU A 135 -7.31 -4.02 -23.56
C LEU A 135 -7.69 -3.89 -25.04
N LYS A 136 -7.93 -2.67 -25.51
CA LYS A 136 -8.02 -2.38 -26.95
C LYS A 136 -6.68 -2.67 -27.62
N LEU A 137 -6.69 -3.21 -28.83
CA LEU A 137 -5.46 -3.47 -29.57
C LEU A 137 -4.79 -2.16 -29.99
N ASN A 138 -3.73 -1.80 -29.27
CA ASN A 138 -2.89 -0.63 -29.49
C ASN A 138 -1.44 -0.96 -29.07
N ASN A 139 -0.53 0.03 -29.14
CA ASN A 139 0.87 -0.17 -28.76
C ASN A 139 1.04 -0.73 -27.34
N ARG A 140 0.19 -0.30 -26.39
CA ARG A 140 0.21 -0.81 -25.01
C ARG A 140 -0.12 -2.29 -24.95
N LYS A 141 -1.18 -2.73 -25.64
CA LYS A 141 -1.54 -4.15 -25.71
C LYS A 141 -0.48 -5.01 -26.41
N ILE A 142 0.16 -4.49 -27.47
CA ILE A 142 1.22 -5.21 -28.18
C ILE A 142 2.41 -5.48 -27.24
N ILE A 143 2.85 -4.46 -26.50
CA ILE A 143 3.94 -4.59 -25.52
C ILE A 143 3.54 -5.56 -24.41
N ALA A 144 2.33 -5.40 -23.85
CA ALA A 144 1.82 -6.28 -22.80
C ALA A 144 1.76 -7.75 -23.25
N ARG A 145 1.33 -8.04 -24.49
CA ARG A 145 1.35 -9.39 -25.07
C ARG A 145 2.76 -9.96 -25.16
N ARG A 146 3.74 -9.17 -25.58
CA ARG A 146 5.13 -9.63 -25.62
C ARG A 146 5.66 -9.92 -24.21
N CYS A 147 5.37 -9.06 -23.23
CA CYS A 147 5.77 -9.27 -21.85
C CYS A 147 5.06 -10.48 -21.22
N ALA A 148 3.79 -10.74 -21.54
CA ALA A 148 3.06 -11.91 -21.06
C ALA A 148 3.71 -13.23 -21.52
N MET A 149 4.41 -13.25 -22.66
CA MET A 149 5.17 -14.42 -23.11
C MET A 149 6.41 -14.73 -22.24
N GLU A 150 6.85 -13.81 -21.38
CA GLU A 150 7.93 -14.04 -20.41
C GLU A 150 7.41 -14.64 -19.09
N LEU A 151 6.08 -14.73 -18.91
CA LEU A 151 5.50 -15.35 -17.74
C LEU A 151 5.80 -16.85 -17.74
N ILE A 152 6.24 -17.35 -16.59
CA ILE A 152 6.39 -18.77 -16.33
C ILE A 152 5.17 -19.27 -15.53
N PRO A 153 4.80 -20.55 -15.63
CA PRO A 153 3.73 -21.13 -14.82
C PRO A 153 3.95 -20.86 -13.33
N ASP A 154 2.87 -20.54 -12.62
CA ASP A 154 2.83 -20.32 -11.16
C ASP A 154 3.74 -19.18 -10.67
N ALA A 155 4.08 -18.24 -11.55
CA ALA A 155 4.91 -17.09 -11.20
C ALA A 155 4.26 -16.21 -10.12
N VAL A 156 5.07 -15.74 -9.18
CA VAL A 156 4.74 -14.60 -8.33
C VAL A 156 5.22 -13.34 -9.05
N VAL A 157 4.29 -12.47 -9.43
CA VAL A 157 4.56 -11.32 -10.30
C VAL A 157 4.25 -10.04 -9.53
N ASN A 158 5.25 -9.17 -9.40
CA ASN A 158 5.04 -7.80 -8.97
C ASN A 158 4.86 -6.91 -10.20
N LEU A 159 3.77 -6.14 -10.24
CA LEU A 159 3.44 -5.29 -11.38
C LEU A 159 3.47 -3.82 -10.95
N GLY A 160 4.43 -3.07 -11.50
CA GLY A 160 4.47 -1.62 -11.32
C GLY A 160 3.37 -0.89 -12.09
N ILE A 161 3.10 0.35 -11.67
CA ILE A 161 2.12 1.24 -12.30
C ILE A 161 2.44 1.51 -13.79
N GLY A 162 1.40 1.65 -14.61
CA GLY A 162 1.55 2.01 -16.02
C GLY A 162 1.65 0.81 -16.95
N MET A 163 2.70 0.73 -17.78
CA MET A 163 2.81 -0.31 -18.83
C MET A 163 2.70 -1.76 -18.29
N PRO A 164 3.29 -2.13 -17.14
CA PRO A 164 3.20 -3.48 -16.60
C PRO A 164 1.79 -3.93 -16.22
N GLU A 165 0.88 -3.02 -15.85
CA GLU A 165 -0.54 -3.34 -15.59
C GLU A 165 -1.22 -4.03 -16.78
N GLY A 166 -0.74 -3.77 -18.01
CA GLY A 166 -1.30 -4.44 -19.18
C GLY A 166 -1.01 -5.94 -19.22
N VAL A 167 0.06 -6.39 -18.55
CA VAL A 167 0.48 -7.80 -18.54
C VAL A 167 -0.54 -8.65 -17.80
N SER A 168 -1.05 -8.20 -16.66
CA SER A 168 -2.10 -8.94 -15.92
C SER A 168 -3.40 -9.03 -16.73
N VAL A 169 -3.82 -7.95 -17.39
CA VAL A 169 -5.03 -7.96 -18.22
C VAL A 169 -4.88 -8.89 -19.42
N VAL A 170 -3.70 -8.90 -20.07
CA VAL A 170 -3.44 -9.83 -21.17
C VAL A 170 -3.33 -11.27 -20.69
N ALA A 171 -2.66 -11.52 -19.57
CA ALA A 171 -2.57 -12.86 -19.00
C ALA A 171 -3.96 -13.43 -18.67
N ALA A 172 -4.85 -12.60 -18.10
CA ALA A 172 -6.25 -12.95 -17.88
C ALA A 172 -7.01 -13.21 -19.21
N GLU A 173 -6.83 -12.36 -20.23
CA GLU A 173 -7.42 -12.55 -21.58
C GLU A 173 -7.00 -13.88 -22.23
N GLU A 174 -5.75 -14.30 -22.04
CA GLU A 174 -5.19 -15.53 -22.61
C GLU A 174 -5.41 -16.77 -21.69
N GLY A 175 -6.12 -16.61 -20.57
CA GLY A 175 -6.47 -17.70 -19.66
C GLY A 175 -5.31 -18.21 -18.79
N ILE A 176 -4.32 -17.37 -18.50
CA ILE A 176 -3.24 -17.67 -17.55
C ILE A 176 -3.74 -17.35 -16.14
N ASP A 177 -4.17 -18.37 -15.41
CA ASP A 177 -4.85 -18.26 -14.12
C ASP A 177 -3.98 -18.65 -12.92
N SER A 178 -2.84 -19.30 -13.16
CA SER A 178 -2.02 -19.89 -12.08
C SER A 178 -1.04 -18.93 -11.42
N MET A 179 -0.90 -17.71 -11.94
CA MET A 179 0.00 -16.68 -11.39
C MET A 179 -0.56 -15.98 -10.15
N VAL A 180 0.33 -15.54 -9.26
CA VAL A 180 0.00 -14.70 -8.11
C VAL A 180 0.50 -13.28 -8.38
N LEU A 181 -0.43 -12.34 -8.47
CA LEU A 181 -0.11 -10.93 -8.63
C LEU A 181 0.13 -10.28 -7.26
N THR A 182 1.11 -9.40 -7.18
CA THR A 182 1.47 -8.66 -5.96
C THR A 182 1.64 -7.18 -6.27
N THR A 183 1.36 -6.34 -5.29
CA THR A 183 1.75 -4.92 -5.29
C THR A 183 2.64 -4.64 -4.10
N GLU A 184 3.56 -3.70 -4.27
CA GLU A 184 4.42 -3.17 -3.21
C GLU A 184 3.61 -2.53 -2.07
N ALA A 185 2.38 -2.11 -2.36
CA ALA A 185 1.45 -1.55 -1.38
C ALA A 185 0.87 -2.59 -0.40
N GLY A 186 1.24 -3.88 -0.53
CA GLY A 186 0.86 -4.92 0.42
C GLY A 186 -0.06 -6.01 -0.12
N THR A 187 -0.66 -5.84 -1.30
CA THR A 187 -1.66 -6.80 -1.80
C THR A 187 -1.00 -8.03 -2.42
N ILE A 188 -1.56 -9.21 -2.13
CA ILE A 188 -1.12 -10.51 -2.67
C ILE A 188 -2.34 -11.27 -3.18
N GLY A 189 -2.27 -11.70 -4.43
CA GLY A 189 -3.39 -12.33 -5.15
C GLY A 189 -4.42 -11.32 -5.63
N GLY A 190 -5.47 -11.83 -6.28
CA GLY A 190 -6.49 -10.99 -6.90
C GLY A 190 -6.00 -10.26 -8.15
N VAL A 191 -6.73 -9.21 -8.53
CA VAL A 191 -6.44 -8.39 -9.71
C VAL A 191 -6.11 -6.97 -9.25
N PRO A 192 -4.85 -6.50 -9.43
CA PRO A 192 -4.47 -5.14 -9.10
C PRO A 192 -5.34 -4.12 -9.82
N ALA A 193 -5.75 -3.08 -9.10
CA ALA A 193 -6.40 -1.92 -9.70
C ALA A 193 -5.34 -1.10 -10.46
N GLY A 194 -5.74 -0.52 -11.61
CA GLY A 194 -4.86 0.31 -12.43
C GLY A 194 -5.08 1.80 -12.20
N GLY A 195 -4.19 2.62 -12.78
CA GLY A 195 -4.38 4.06 -12.82
C GLY A 195 -4.34 4.73 -11.45
N LEU A 196 -5.34 5.55 -11.13
CA LEU A 196 -5.42 6.34 -9.91
C LEU A 196 -5.86 5.53 -8.67
N SER A 197 -6.12 4.24 -8.86
CA SER A 197 -6.38 3.27 -7.80
C SER A 197 -5.26 2.25 -7.64
N PHE A 198 -4.11 2.47 -8.29
CA PHE A 198 -2.95 1.59 -8.18
C PHE A 198 -2.51 1.43 -6.72
N GLY A 199 -2.07 0.22 -6.37
CA GLY A 199 -1.77 -0.20 -5.00
C GLY A 199 -2.88 -1.05 -4.39
N ALA A 200 -4.16 -0.77 -4.72
CA ALA A 200 -5.28 -1.62 -4.35
C ALA A 200 -5.39 -2.86 -5.25
N ALA A 201 -6.11 -3.89 -4.78
CA ALA A 201 -6.43 -5.05 -5.59
C ALA A 201 -7.84 -5.54 -5.30
N THR A 202 -8.53 -5.98 -6.36
CA THR A 202 -9.82 -6.65 -6.25
C THR A 202 -9.60 -8.13 -5.93
N ASN A 203 -10.38 -8.70 -5.01
CA ASN A 203 -10.27 -10.11 -4.61
C ASN A 203 -8.87 -10.51 -4.12
N ALA A 204 -8.14 -9.58 -3.48
CA ALA A 204 -6.86 -9.90 -2.87
C ALA A 204 -7.02 -11.10 -1.90
N SER A 205 -6.05 -12.00 -1.91
CA SER A 205 -6.01 -13.11 -0.95
C SER A 205 -5.48 -12.63 0.41
N VAL A 206 -4.57 -11.66 0.38
CA VAL A 206 -3.93 -11.06 1.56
C VAL A 206 -3.67 -9.58 1.28
N ILE A 207 -3.80 -8.77 2.31
CA ILE A 207 -3.34 -7.38 2.35
C ILE A 207 -2.41 -7.27 3.56
N LEU A 208 -1.11 -7.08 3.30
CA LEU A 208 -0.08 -6.95 4.32
C LEU A 208 0.31 -5.50 4.53
N ASP A 209 0.93 -5.21 5.68
CA ASP A 209 1.64 -3.96 5.88
C ASP A 209 2.82 -3.91 4.89
N GLN A 210 3.00 -2.77 4.23
CA GLN A 210 4.02 -2.58 3.20
C GLN A 210 5.46 -2.90 3.68
N PRO A 211 5.86 -2.59 4.94
CA PRO A 211 7.20 -2.92 5.43
C PRO A 211 7.48 -4.41 5.70
N TYR A 212 6.48 -5.29 5.62
CA TYR A 212 6.66 -6.74 5.87
C TYR A 212 7.13 -7.51 4.63
N GLN A 213 7.08 -6.89 3.46
CA GLN A 213 7.49 -7.47 2.18
C GLN A 213 8.98 -7.23 1.91
#